data_AF-A0A8I1Y7R8-F1
#
_entry.id   AF-A0A8I1Y7R8-F1
#
_cell.length_a   1.000
_cell.length_b   1.000
_cell.length_c   1.000
_cell.angle_alpha   90.00
_cell.angle_beta   90.00
_cell.angle_gamma   90.00
#
_symmetry.space_group_name_H-M   'P 1'
#
loop_
_entity.id
_entity.type
_entity.pdbx_description
1 polymer ?
#
loop_
_entity_poly.entity_id
_entity_poly.type
_entity_poly.pdbx_seq_one_letter_code
_entity_poly.pdbx_strand_id
1 'polypeptide(L)'
;MIDDNAREQRSGWRRNNTDRDFELYSGDGFQPASDIGSTEDCNMIGEVIVVGDLKLRENAALDEYNRLGERMYDIVSRLPGFLSVKSFKAEDGEELTLFRFASEEALEAWRNHPDHVKTMKRGHAEFYASGFLQICKVIREVGPFEHA
;
A
#
# COMPACT_ATOMS: atom_id res chain seq x y z
N MET A 1 31.74 4.33 16.33
CA MET A 1 30.84 5.48 16.47
C MET A 1 29.71 5.22 15.51
N ILE A 2 28.53 4.91 16.03
CA ILE A 2 27.31 4.72 15.24
C ILE A 2 26.68 6.10 15.16
N ASP A 3 26.41 6.59 13.95
CA ASP A 3 25.78 7.88 13.71
C ASP A 3 24.40 7.95 14.37
N ASP A 4 24.26 8.85 15.35
CA ASP A 4 23.05 9.15 16.13
C ASP A 4 21.92 9.82 15.30
N ASN A 5 22.10 9.96 13.98
CA ASN A 5 21.24 10.76 13.11
C ASN A 5 19.92 10.04 12.70
N ALA A 6 19.76 8.74 12.98
CA ALA A 6 18.52 8.01 12.70
C ALA A 6 17.43 8.17 13.79
N ARG A 7 17.77 8.80 14.93
CA ARG A 7 16.86 8.95 16.08
C ARG A 7 16.00 10.23 16.03
N GLU A 8 16.46 11.27 15.34
CA GLU A 8 15.83 12.61 15.37
C GLU A 8 14.69 12.84 14.35
N GLN A 9 14.47 11.93 13.40
CA GLN A 9 13.34 12.08 12.44
C GLN A 9 12.00 11.49 12.95
N ARG A 10 11.97 10.94 14.17
CA ARG A 10 10.85 10.11 14.68
C ARG A 10 9.66 10.90 15.29
N SER A 11 9.68 12.24 15.37
CA SER A 11 8.67 13.01 16.13
C SER A 11 7.69 13.87 15.32
N GLY A 12 7.60 13.71 13.99
CA GLY A 12 6.91 14.67 13.12
C GLY A 12 5.48 14.35 12.65
N TRP A 13 4.98 13.11 12.75
CA TRP A 13 3.69 12.73 12.15
C TRP A 13 2.62 12.45 13.19
N ARG A 14 2.03 13.52 13.74
CA ARG A 14 0.65 13.47 14.27
C ARG A 14 -0.30 13.95 13.18
N ARG A 15 -1.03 13.05 12.54
CA ARG A 15 -2.33 13.40 11.98
C ARG A 15 -3.40 12.92 12.96
N ASN A 16 -4.07 13.87 13.59
CA ASN A 16 -5.37 13.62 14.20
C ASN A 16 -6.31 13.17 13.08
N ASN A 17 -6.70 11.90 13.09
CA ASN A 17 -7.96 11.51 12.47
C ASN A 17 -8.64 10.52 13.42
N THR A 18 -9.11 11.06 14.54
CA THR A 18 -10.08 10.38 15.38
C THR A 18 -11.39 10.30 14.60
N ASP A 19 -11.83 9.08 14.33
CA ASP A 19 -13.22 8.67 14.12
C ASP A 19 -14.18 9.76 13.63
N ARG A 20 -14.32 9.85 12.31
CA ARG A 20 -15.61 10.02 11.63
C ARG A 20 -15.45 9.71 10.14
N ASP A 21 -16.49 9.12 9.59
CA ASP A 21 -16.69 8.73 8.18
C ASP A 21 -16.39 7.25 7.87
N PHE A 22 -16.99 6.38 8.68
CA PHE A 22 -17.18 4.95 8.37
C PHE A 22 -18.57 4.66 7.74
N GLU A 23 -19.31 5.68 7.29
CA GLU A 23 -20.71 5.55 6.80
C GLU A 23 -21.07 6.34 5.52
N LEU A 24 -20.12 6.73 4.67
CA LEU A 24 -20.42 7.59 3.49
C LEU A 24 -20.23 6.97 2.09
N TYR A 25 -20.18 5.64 1.97
CA TYR A 25 -20.08 4.97 0.65
C TYR A 25 -21.24 4.02 0.36
N SER A 26 -22.47 4.45 0.62
CA SER A 26 -23.70 3.71 0.28
C SER A 26 -24.84 4.62 -0.23
N GLY A 27 -24.54 5.70 -0.97
CA GLY A 27 -25.55 6.61 -1.48
C GLY A 27 -25.26 7.08 -2.90
N ASP A 28 -26.22 6.84 -3.80
CA ASP A 28 -26.28 7.34 -5.17
C ASP A 28 -26.05 8.86 -5.26
N GLY A 29 -25.29 9.28 -6.28
CA GLY A 29 -25.29 10.66 -6.77
C GLY A 29 -23.98 11.43 -6.62
N PHE A 30 -22.92 11.02 -7.33
CA PHE A 30 -21.83 11.93 -7.66
C PHE A 30 -21.93 12.29 -9.16
N GLN A 31 -22.37 13.52 -9.44
CA GLN A 31 -22.23 14.09 -10.78
C GLN A 31 -20.86 14.78 -10.88
N PRO A 32 -20.07 14.55 -11.94
CA PRO A 32 -18.77 15.18 -12.09
C PRO A 32 -18.94 16.68 -12.35
N ALA A 33 -18.15 17.49 -11.66
CA ALA A 33 -18.04 18.92 -11.93
C ALA A 33 -17.48 19.13 -13.34
N SER A 34 -18.28 19.79 -14.18
CA SER A 34 -17.83 20.37 -15.45
C SER A 34 -16.93 21.57 -15.19
N ASP A 35 -15.86 21.64 -16.00
CA ASP A 35 -15.00 22.80 -16.23
C ASP A 35 -13.91 23.13 -15.19
N ILE A 36 -12.78 22.43 -15.33
CA ILE A 36 -11.44 23.02 -15.18
C ILE A 36 -10.58 22.60 -16.38
N GLY A 37 -9.89 23.59 -16.95
CA GLY A 37 -9.38 23.62 -18.32
C GLY A 37 -8.48 22.46 -18.79
N SER A 38 -8.51 22.30 -20.11
CA SER A 38 -7.70 21.41 -20.94
C SER A 38 -6.26 21.27 -20.46
N THR A 39 -5.99 20.16 -19.78
CA THR A 39 -4.64 19.59 -19.68
C THR A 39 -4.61 18.40 -20.64
N GLU A 40 -4.54 18.69 -21.94
CA GLU A 40 -4.39 17.65 -22.94
C GLU A 40 -2.99 17.03 -22.81
N ASP A 41 -2.98 15.70 -22.67
CA ASP A 41 -1.86 14.78 -22.85
C ASP A 41 -0.71 14.80 -21.82
N CYS A 42 -1.03 14.72 -20.52
CA CYS A 42 -0.25 13.81 -19.68
C CYS A 42 -0.89 12.44 -19.84
N ASN A 43 -0.18 11.50 -20.46
CA ASN A 43 -0.52 10.08 -20.50
C ASN A 43 -0.75 9.60 -19.06
N MET A 44 -1.97 9.73 -18.56
CA MET A 44 -2.37 9.38 -17.20
C MET A 44 -2.12 7.89 -17.08
N ILE A 45 -1.03 7.53 -16.42
CA ILE A 45 -0.71 6.14 -16.17
C ILE A 45 -1.84 5.67 -15.26
N GLY A 46 -2.67 4.74 -15.76
CA GLY A 46 -3.75 4.15 -14.97
C GLY A 46 -3.25 3.42 -13.73
N GLU A 47 -1.93 3.26 -13.62
CA GLU A 47 -1.24 2.57 -12.55
C GLU A 47 -1.51 3.16 -11.17
N VAL A 48 -1.75 2.25 -10.23
CA VAL A 48 -1.92 2.53 -8.81
C VAL A 48 -0.83 1.82 -8.02
N ILE A 49 -0.23 2.55 -7.10
CA ILE A 49 0.74 2.02 -6.14
C ILE A 49 0.09 1.98 -4.76
N VAL A 50 0.17 0.82 -4.11
CA VAL A 50 -0.17 0.68 -2.69
C VAL A 50 1.12 0.69 -1.89
N VAL A 51 1.24 1.65 -0.98
CA VAL A 51 2.31 1.73 0.00
C VAL A 51 1.78 1.21 1.32
N GLY A 52 2.33 0.11 1.82
CA GLY A 52 2.07 -0.38 3.16
C GLY A 52 3.26 -0.14 4.05
N ASP A 53 3.10 0.73 5.04
CA ASP A 53 4.06 0.95 6.13
C ASP A 53 3.48 0.26 7.36
N LEU A 54 4.07 -0.87 7.75
CA LEU A 54 3.56 -1.72 8.82
C LEU A 54 4.68 -2.00 9.83
N LYS A 55 4.34 -1.94 11.12
CA LYS A 55 5.20 -2.42 12.21
C LYS A 55 4.68 -3.75 12.71
N LEU A 56 5.55 -4.76 12.76
CA LEU A 56 5.20 -6.05 13.34
C LEU A 56 5.22 -5.97 14.88
N ARG A 57 4.43 -6.81 15.53
CA ARG A 57 4.50 -7.01 16.98
C ARG A 57 5.81 -7.70 17.34
N GLU A 58 6.36 -7.38 18.51
CA GLU A 58 7.62 -7.96 19.00
C GLU A 58 7.57 -9.49 19.11
N ASN A 59 6.39 -10.05 19.38
CA ASN A 59 6.14 -11.48 19.50
C ASN A 59 5.45 -12.10 18.27
N ALA A 60 5.45 -11.42 17.13
CA ALA A 60 4.86 -11.95 15.90
C ALA A 60 5.55 -13.25 15.46
N ALA A 61 4.77 -14.27 15.10
CA ALA A 61 5.29 -15.52 14.57
C ALA A 61 5.81 -15.32 13.13
N LEU A 62 7.07 -14.90 12.98
CA LEU A 62 7.66 -14.47 11.71
C LEU A 62 7.64 -15.55 10.62
N ASP A 63 7.86 -16.82 10.98
CA ASP A 63 7.77 -17.94 10.02
C ASP A 63 6.38 -18.07 9.40
N GLU A 64 5.33 -17.93 10.23
CA GLU A 64 3.96 -18.00 9.74
C GLU A 64 3.59 -16.77 8.91
N TYR A 65 4.00 -15.59 9.37
CA TYR A 65 3.83 -14.34 8.63
C TYR A 65 4.46 -14.42 7.23
N ASN A 66 5.71 -14.89 7.13
CA ASN A 66 6.40 -15.04 5.86
C ASN A 66 5.71 -16.07 4.94
N ARG A 67 5.25 -17.21 5.47
CA ARG A 67 4.48 -18.20 4.69
C ARG A 67 3.15 -17.65 4.17
N LEU A 68 2.47 -16.82 4.96
CA LEU A 68 1.26 -16.13 4.51
C LEU A 68 1.59 -15.13 3.41
N GLY A 69 2.68 -14.37 3.57
CA GLY A 69 3.19 -13.45 2.56
C GLY A 69 3.48 -14.15 1.23
N GLU A 70 4.21 -15.28 1.25
CA GLU A 70 4.51 -16.10 0.07
C GLU A 70 3.22 -16.59 -0.63
N ARG A 71 2.24 -17.05 0.15
CA ARG A 71 0.93 -17.44 -0.41
C ARG A 71 0.22 -16.26 -1.06
N MET A 72 0.22 -15.09 -0.43
CA MET A 72 -0.43 -13.90 -1.00
C MET A 72 0.29 -13.45 -2.27
N TYR A 73 1.63 -13.57 -2.32
CA TYR A 73 2.39 -13.31 -3.53
C TYR A 73 2.02 -14.27 -4.67
N ASP A 74 1.93 -15.58 -4.42
CA ASP A 74 1.52 -16.56 -5.43
C ASP A 74 0.13 -16.24 -6.01
N ILE A 75 -0.82 -15.81 -5.18
CA ILE A 75 -2.16 -15.43 -5.63
C ILE A 75 -2.12 -14.14 -6.44
N VAL A 76 -1.58 -13.05 -5.86
CA VAL A 76 -1.61 -11.73 -6.52
C VAL A 76 -0.84 -11.74 -7.83
N SER A 77 0.25 -12.52 -7.93
CA SER A 77 1.04 -12.67 -9.15
C SER A 77 0.27 -13.24 -10.34
N ARG A 78 -0.84 -13.93 -10.09
CA ARG A 78 -1.72 -14.52 -11.12
C ARG A 78 -2.90 -13.63 -11.47
N LEU A 79 -3.13 -12.55 -10.73
CA LEU A 79 -4.23 -11.64 -11.00
C LEU A 79 -3.93 -10.74 -12.21
N PRO A 80 -4.89 -10.57 -13.14
CA PRO A 80 -4.74 -9.62 -14.22
C PRO A 80 -4.45 -8.21 -13.69
N GLY A 81 -3.44 -7.55 -14.26
CA GLY A 81 -3.08 -6.19 -13.89
C GLY A 81 -2.18 -6.06 -12.66
N PHE A 82 -1.75 -7.15 -12.01
CA PHE A 82 -0.63 -7.07 -11.08
C PHE A 82 0.68 -6.82 -11.85
N LEU A 83 1.46 -5.82 -11.42
CA LEU A 83 2.72 -5.47 -12.07
C LEU A 83 3.92 -5.94 -11.26
N SER A 84 3.97 -5.61 -9.96
CA SER A 84 5.06 -6.02 -9.09
C SER A 84 4.75 -5.80 -7.62
N VAL A 85 5.53 -6.45 -6.75
CA VAL A 85 5.63 -6.12 -5.33
C VAL A 85 7.10 -5.99 -4.94
N LYS A 86 7.41 -5.07 -4.04
CA LYS A 86 8.71 -4.96 -3.37
C LYS A 86 8.49 -4.75 -1.89
N SER A 87 9.26 -5.44 -1.06
CA SER A 87 9.20 -5.30 0.40
C SER A 87 10.59 -5.00 0.95
N PHE A 88 10.67 -4.07 1.90
CA PHE A 88 11.86 -3.67 2.61
C PHE A 88 11.59 -3.81 4.10
N LYS A 89 12.48 -4.53 4.81
CA LYS A 89 12.36 -4.73 6.25
C LYS A 89 13.50 -4.02 6.95
N ALA A 90 13.17 -3.22 7.96
CA ALA A 90 14.13 -2.60 8.85
C ALA A 90 14.43 -3.52 10.06
N GLU A 91 15.58 -3.31 10.68
CA GLU A 91 15.99 -4.07 11.88
C GLU A 91 15.06 -3.84 13.08
N ASP A 92 14.34 -2.70 13.13
CA ASP A 92 13.41 -2.35 14.21
C ASP A 92 11.97 -2.86 13.99
N GLY A 93 11.80 -3.78 13.05
CA GLY A 93 10.53 -4.46 12.77
C GLY A 93 9.53 -3.67 11.92
N GLU A 94 9.96 -2.53 11.36
CA GLU A 94 9.21 -1.81 10.33
C GLU A 94 9.36 -2.52 8.97
N GLU A 95 8.25 -2.63 8.24
CA GLU A 95 8.18 -3.24 6.93
C GLU A 95 7.43 -2.32 5.97
N LEU A 96 8.14 -1.89 4.92
CA LEU A 96 7.59 -1.11 3.82
C LEU A 96 7.34 -2.03 2.64
N THR A 97 6.10 -2.12 2.19
CA THR A 97 5.73 -2.87 0.99
C THR A 97 5.11 -1.96 -0.08
N LEU A 98 5.55 -2.13 -1.32
CA LEU A 98 5.06 -1.41 -2.49
C LEU A 98 4.44 -2.41 -3.45
N PHE A 99 3.12 -2.39 -3.60
CA PHE A 99 2.43 -3.12 -4.67
C PHE A 99 2.12 -2.17 -5.82
N ARG A 100 2.39 -2.61 -7.05
CA ARG A 100 2.07 -1.88 -8.27
C ARG A 100 1.00 -2.64 -9.05
N PHE A 101 -0.05 -1.94 -9.44
CA PHE A 101 -1.17 -2.47 -10.24
C PHE A 101 -1.42 -1.58 -11.45
N ALA A 102 -1.70 -2.17 -12.61
CA ALA A 102 -1.93 -1.48 -13.87
C ALA A 102 -3.16 -0.55 -13.84
N SER A 103 -4.11 -0.80 -12.93
CA SER A 103 -5.32 0.00 -12.78
C SER A 103 -5.93 -0.09 -11.38
N GLU A 104 -6.87 0.81 -11.07
CA GLU A 104 -7.64 0.80 -9.82
C GLU A 104 -8.55 -0.43 -9.74
N GLU A 105 -9.07 -0.92 -10.88
CA GLU A 105 -9.86 -2.15 -10.97
C GLU A 105 -9.03 -3.39 -10.63
N ALA A 106 -7.76 -3.44 -11.05
CA ALA A 106 -6.84 -4.52 -10.69
C ALA A 106 -6.53 -4.53 -9.19
N LEU A 107 -6.34 -3.35 -8.58
CA LEU A 107 -6.22 -3.23 -7.13
C LEU A 107 -7.49 -3.70 -6.43
N GLU A 108 -8.67 -3.32 -6.91
CA GLU A 108 -9.95 -3.68 -6.29
C GLU A 108 -10.20 -5.20 -6.37
N ALA A 109 -9.82 -5.84 -7.48
CA ALA A 109 -9.84 -7.29 -7.62
C ALA A 109 -8.95 -7.97 -6.57
N TRP A 110 -7.76 -7.42 -6.32
CA TRP A 110 -6.88 -7.92 -5.26
C TRP A 110 -7.46 -7.67 -3.85
N ARG A 111 -7.92 -6.44 -3.59
CA ARG A 111 -8.52 -6.03 -2.30
C ARG A 111 -9.64 -6.98 -1.89
N ASN A 112 -10.50 -7.35 -2.84
CA ASN A 112 -11.67 -8.20 -2.61
C ASN A 112 -11.40 -9.70 -2.74
N HIS A 113 -10.18 -10.11 -3.09
CA HIS A 113 -9.86 -11.53 -3.19
C HIS A 113 -10.10 -12.22 -1.82
N PRO A 114 -10.87 -13.32 -1.74
CA PRO A 114 -11.29 -13.90 -0.46
C PRO A 114 -10.12 -14.25 0.48
N ASP A 115 -9.03 -14.76 -0.07
CA ASP A 115 -7.84 -15.11 0.71
C ASP A 115 -7.04 -13.88 1.16
N HIS A 116 -7.05 -12.80 0.38
CA HIS A 116 -6.44 -11.54 0.77
C HIS A 116 -7.24 -10.91 1.93
N VAL A 117 -8.57 -10.88 1.84
CA VAL A 117 -9.45 -10.39 2.92
C VAL A 117 -9.22 -11.17 4.22
N LYS A 118 -9.13 -12.51 4.15
CA LYS A 118 -8.82 -13.35 5.31
C LYS A 118 -7.43 -13.04 5.87
N THR A 119 -6.43 -12.92 5.01
CA THR A 119 -5.04 -12.66 5.43
C THR A 119 -4.89 -11.29 6.05
N MET A 120 -5.55 -10.24 5.54
CA MET A 120 -5.55 -8.92 6.15
C MET A 120 -6.19 -8.93 7.54
N LYS A 121 -7.32 -9.62 7.72
CA LYS A 121 -7.95 -9.79 9.05
C LYS A 121 -7.00 -10.44 10.04
N ARG A 122 -6.30 -11.51 9.62
CA ARG A 122 -5.27 -12.16 10.46
C ARG A 122 -4.08 -11.26 10.72
N GLY A 123 -3.61 -10.53 9.70
CA GLY A 123 -2.60 -9.47 9.77
C GLY A 123 -2.83 -8.55 10.96
N HIS A 124 -3.99 -7.90 10.99
CA HIS A 124 -4.37 -6.97 12.06
C HIS A 124 -4.49 -7.63 13.44
N ALA A 125 -5.02 -8.86 13.49
CA ALA A 125 -5.25 -9.55 14.76
C ALA A 125 -3.96 -10.10 15.39
N GLU A 126 -3.08 -10.67 14.57
CA GLU A 126 -1.99 -11.55 14.99
C GLU A 126 -0.60 -10.93 14.81
N PHE A 127 -0.37 -10.16 13.75
CA PHE A 127 0.98 -9.80 13.31
C PHE A 127 1.30 -8.30 13.45
N TYR A 128 0.36 -7.41 13.18
CA TYR A 128 0.62 -5.97 13.11
C TYR A 128 0.44 -5.28 14.47
N ALA A 129 1.40 -4.42 14.81
CA ALA A 129 1.36 -3.52 15.96
C ALA A 129 0.78 -2.15 15.58
N SER A 130 1.20 -1.61 14.44
CA SER A 130 0.76 -0.32 13.91
C SER A 130 1.05 -0.24 12.41
N GLY A 131 0.50 0.78 11.73
CA GLY A 131 0.86 1.06 10.35
C GLY A 131 -0.22 1.81 9.58
N PHE A 132 0.02 2.03 8.30
CA PHE A 132 -0.92 2.62 7.37
C PHE A 132 -0.79 2.01 5.96
N LEU A 133 -1.88 2.09 5.20
CA LEU A 133 -1.88 1.85 3.77
C LEU A 133 -2.18 3.16 3.05
N GLN A 134 -1.40 3.49 2.03
CA GLN A 134 -1.65 4.61 1.13
C GLN A 134 -1.85 4.09 -0.28
N ILE A 135 -2.89 4.60 -0.93
CA ILE A 135 -3.21 4.28 -2.32
C ILE A 135 -2.85 5.51 -3.15
N CYS A 136 -1.93 5.36 -4.09
CA CYS A 136 -1.32 6.45 -4.84
C CYS A 136 -1.52 6.25 -6.34
N LYS A 137 -1.98 7.27 -7.06
CA LYS A 137 -2.04 7.26 -8.53
C LYS A 137 -0.70 7.70 -9.09
N VAL A 138 -0.19 7.00 -10.09
CA VAL A 138 1.06 7.40 -10.77
C VAL A 138 0.75 8.49 -11.78
N ILE A 139 1.24 9.70 -11.53
CA ILE A 139 1.05 10.84 -12.44
C ILE A 139 2.10 10.83 -13.56
N ARG A 140 3.31 10.35 -13.26
CA ARG A 140 4.43 10.27 -14.19
C ARG A 140 5.48 9.27 -13.68
N GLU A 141 6.06 8.51 -14.59
CA GLU A 141 7.26 7.70 -14.34
C GLU A 141 8.39 8.20 -15.27
N VAL A 142 9.62 8.29 -14.76
CA VAL A 142 10.79 8.71 -15.54
C VAL A 142 11.89 7.69 -15.35
N GLY A 143 12.34 7.08 -16.45
CA GLY A 143 13.29 5.97 -16.47
C GLY A 143 12.84 4.86 -17.44
N PRO A 144 13.40 3.65 -17.33
CA PRO A 144 14.52 3.30 -16.46
C PRO A 144 15.79 4.05 -16.84
N PHE A 145 16.62 4.37 -15.85
CA PHE A 145 17.95 4.92 -16.06
C PHE A 145 18.98 3.81 -15.88
N GLU A 146 19.93 3.71 -16.81
CA GLU A 146 21.14 2.92 -16.61
C GLU A 146 22.27 3.88 -16.23
N HIS A 147 22.96 3.58 -15.13
CA HIS A 147 24.18 4.26 -14.74
C HIS A 147 25.33 3.27 -14.89
N ALA A 148 26.37 3.69 -15.62
CA ALA A 148 27.59 2.93 -15.85
C ALA A 148 28.47 2.87 -14.60
#